data_AF-A0A6F8YAD9-F1
#
_entry.id   AF-A0A6F8YAD9-F1
#
_cell.length_a   1.000
_cell.length_b   1.000
_cell.length_c   1.000
_cell.angle_alpha   90.00
_cell.angle_beta   90.00
_cell.angle_gamma   90.00
#
_symmetry.space_group_name_H-M   'P 1'
#
loop_
_entity.id
_entity.type
_entity.pdbx_description
1 polymer ?
#
loop_
_entity_poly.entity_id
_entity_poly.type
_entity_poly.pdbx_seq_one_letter_code
_entity_poly.pdbx_strand_id
1 'polypeptide(L)'
;MLGLSSYAVSLVAVVAALLWAVPTMRENGFAPPAFPTPSLVDGAVLRALLLTAAFMALVSLFALAVGMLLRRSAPAITLTVVLVLPPLILGMILPGTTPRWLMYTTLAGGMATQRAKPPTVTLAEPWSMIGPWAGIGVVTVYAAAALALAWWRLRRTDA
;
A
#
# COMPACT_ATOMS: atom_id res chain seq x y z
N MET A 1 -6.06 -4.63 19.34
CA MET A 1 -6.48 -5.94 18.78
C MET A 1 -6.71 -5.86 17.27
N LEU A 2 -7.63 -5.03 16.76
CA LEU A 2 -7.99 -4.96 15.33
C LEU A 2 -6.82 -4.70 14.36
N GLY A 3 -5.88 -3.82 14.72
CA GLY A 3 -4.71 -3.53 13.88
C GLY A 3 -3.78 -4.74 13.72
N LEU A 4 -3.55 -5.49 14.80
CA LEU A 4 -2.68 -6.67 14.80
C LEU A 4 -3.30 -7.82 14.02
N SER A 5 -4.61 -8.06 14.18
CA SER A 5 -5.30 -9.11 13.43
C SER A 5 -5.35 -8.78 11.93
N SER A 6 -5.63 -7.52 11.56
CA SER A 6 -5.61 -7.08 10.16
C SER A 6 -4.22 -7.25 9.53
N TYR A 7 -3.17 -6.91 10.29
CA TYR A 7 -1.79 -7.13 9.87
C TYR A 7 -1.46 -8.60 9.68
N ALA A 8 -1.79 -9.45 10.65
CA ALA A 8 -1.52 -10.88 10.57
C ALA A 8 -2.24 -11.53 9.37
N VAL A 9 -3.52 -11.20 9.16
CA VAL A 9 -4.29 -11.69 8.01
C VAL A 9 -3.66 -11.20 6.69
N SER A 10 -3.29 -9.93 6.62
CA SER A 10 -2.64 -9.36 5.43
C SER A 10 -1.29 -10.02 5.16
N LEU A 11 -0.51 -10.33 6.21
CA LEU A 11 0.78 -11.00 6.07
C LEU A 11 0.63 -12.42 5.51
N VAL A 12 -0.31 -13.20 6.05
CA VAL A 12 -0.62 -14.53 5.52
C VAL A 12 -1.06 -14.44 4.06
N ALA A 13 -1.94 -13.51 3.73
CA ALA A 13 -2.42 -13.30 2.37
C ALA A 13 -1.28 -12.94 1.40
N VAL A 14 -0.37 -12.05 1.79
CA VAL A 14 0.76 -11.61 0.98
C VAL A 14 1.76 -12.75 0.75
N VAL A 15 2.06 -13.54 1.79
CA VAL A 15 2.94 -14.73 1.65
C VAL A 15 2.29 -15.77 0.73
N ALA A 16 1.01 -16.07 0.92
CA ALA A 16 0.29 -17.00 0.04
C ALA A 16 0.26 -16.52 -1.41
N ALA A 17 0.04 -15.22 -1.63
CA ALA A 17 0.07 -14.62 -2.95
C ALA A 17 1.45 -14.75 -3.62
N LEU A 18 2.55 -14.55 -2.90
CA LEU A 18 3.90 -14.73 -3.45
C LEU A 18 4.16 -16.20 -3.82
N LEU A 19 3.80 -17.13 -2.92
CA LEU A 19 3.98 -18.57 -3.14
C LEU A 19 3.17 -19.08 -4.34
N TRP A 20 2.04 -18.44 -4.65
CA TRP A 20 1.23 -18.77 -5.81
C TRP A 20 1.69 -18.04 -7.08
N ALA A 21 1.98 -16.75 -7.00
CA ALA A 21 2.32 -15.92 -8.17
C ALA A 21 3.67 -16.31 -8.80
N VAL A 22 4.69 -16.61 -8.00
CA VAL A 22 6.03 -16.95 -8.50
C VAL A 22 6.03 -18.20 -9.40
N PRO A 23 5.47 -19.36 -9.00
CA PRO A 23 5.43 -20.53 -9.89
C PRO A 23 4.57 -20.27 -11.13
N THR A 24 3.41 -19.64 -11.00
CA THR A 24 2.55 -19.32 -12.15
C THR A 24 3.23 -18.38 -13.15
N MET A 25 3.98 -17.38 -12.68
CA MET A 25 4.77 -16.51 -13.58
C MET A 25 5.84 -17.32 -14.33
N ARG A 26 6.49 -18.29 -13.67
CA ARG A 26 7.51 -19.12 -14.31
C ARG A 26 6.94 -20.03 -15.40
N GLU A 27 5.78 -20.63 -15.14
CA GLU A 27 5.06 -21.43 -16.14
C GLU A 27 4.72 -20.60 -17.39
N ASN A 28 4.52 -19.29 -17.21
CA ASN A 28 4.25 -18.34 -18.29
C ASN A 28 5.51 -17.68 -18.90
N GLY A 29 6.70 -18.26 -18.69
CA GLY A 29 7.94 -17.85 -19.37
C GLY A 29 8.81 -16.82 -18.65
N PHE A 30 8.43 -16.40 -17.43
CA PHE A 30 9.25 -15.51 -16.60
C PHE A 30 10.37 -16.29 -15.89
N ALA A 31 11.39 -16.67 -16.66
CA ALA A 31 12.51 -17.51 -16.21
C ALA A 31 13.85 -16.73 -16.09
N PRO A 32 14.84 -17.27 -15.35
CA PRO A 32 16.21 -16.77 -15.36
C PRO A 32 16.82 -16.78 -16.78
N PRO A 33 17.73 -15.86 -17.13
CA PRO A 33 18.38 -14.86 -16.26
C PRO A 33 17.61 -13.54 -16.12
N ALA A 34 16.61 -13.29 -16.96
CA ALA A 34 15.85 -12.03 -16.96
C ALA A 34 15.05 -11.83 -15.65
N PHE A 35 14.56 -12.93 -15.05
CA PHE A 35 13.84 -12.94 -13.78
C PHE A 35 14.52 -13.87 -12.77
N PRO A 36 15.49 -13.37 -11.98
CA PRO A 36 16.15 -14.14 -10.95
C PRO A 36 15.15 -14.67 -9.92
N THR A 37 15.44 -15.83 -9.33
CA THR A 37 14.60 -16.43 -8.31
C THR A 37 14.61 -15.56 -7.04
N PRO A 38 13.45 -15.04 -6.60
CA PRO A 38 13.39 -14.32 -5.35
C PRO A 38 13.71 -15.27 -4.20
N SER A 39 14.71 -14.94 -3.39
CA SER A 39 14.97 -15.65 -2.13
C SER A 39 14.10 -15.07 -1.04
N LEU A 40 13.36 -15.92 -0.32
CA LEU A 40 12.56 -15.49 0.84
C LEU A 40 13.42 -14.97 2.00
N VAL A 41 14.71 -15.28 1.99
CA VAL A 41 15.67 -14.86 3.02
C VAL A 41 16.37 -13.55 2.64
N ASP A 42 16.15 -13.06 1.42
CA ASP A 42 16.66 -11.75 1.01
C ASP A 42 15.94 -10.66 1.82
N GLY A 43 16.72 -9.81 2.48
CA GLY A 43 16.21 -8.70 3.26
C GLY A 43 15.30 -7.76 2.47
N ALA A 44 15.52 -7.60 1.16
CA ALA A 44 14.65 -6.79 0.32
C ALA A 44 13.27 -7.41 0.10
N VAL A 45 13.20 -8.75 -0.03
CA VAL A 45 11.95 -9.51 -0.17
C VAL A 45 11.19 -9.53 1.14
N LEU A 46 11.86 -9.82 2.26
CA LEU A 46 11.26 -9.78 3.61
C LEU A 46 10.67 -8.41 3.92
N ARG A 47 11.43 -7.35 3.66
CA ARG A 47 10.95 -5.97 3.82
C ARG A 47 9.71 -5.72 2.96
N ALA A 48 9.70 -6.17 1.71
CA ALA A 48 8.55 -5.98 0.83
C ALA A 48 7.30 -6.72 1.36
N LEU A 49 7.45 -7.96 1.83
CA LEU A 49 6.36 -8.73 2.42
C LEU A 49 5.78 -8.03 3.67
N LEU A 50 6.65 -7.66 4.61
CA LEU A 50 6.26 -7.03 5.87
C LEU A 50 5.60 -5.67 5.65
N LEU A 51 6.16 -4.84 4.76
CA LEU A 51 5.62 -3.52 4.49
C LEU A 51 4.34 -3.58 3.63
N THR A 52 4.18 -4.57 2.76
CA THR A 52 2.93 -4.77 2.01
C THR A 52 1.80 -5.19 2.94
N ALA A 53 2.07 -6.11 3.88
CA ALA A 53 1.12 -6.46 4.92
C ALA A 53 0.75 -5.24 5.78
N ALA A 54 1.73 -4.41 6.14
CA ALA A 54 1.50 -3.18 6.88
C ALA A 54 0.65 -2.17 6.08
N PHE A 55 0.95 -2.01 4.79
CA PHE A 55 0.19 -1.15 3.88
C PHE A 55 -1.29 -1.57 3.83
N MET A 56 -1.58 -2.86 3.59
CA MET A 56 -2.96 -3.37 3.54
C MET A 56 -3.71 -3.18 4.86
N ALA A 57 -3.03 -3.43 5.98
CA ALA A 57 -3.61 -3.23 7.30
C ALA A 57 -3.93 -1.76 7.56
N LEU A 58 -3.01 -0.83 7.23
CA LEU A 58 -3.21 0.60 7.42
C LEU A 58 -4.31 1.17 6.52
N VAL A 59 -4.40 0.74 5.26
CA VAL A 59 -5.49 1.13 4.35
C VAL A 59 -6.84 0.64 4.89
N SER A 60 -6.89 -0.57 5.43
CA SER A 60 -8.09 -1.11 6.07
C SER A 60 -8.50 -0.30 7.30
N LEU A 61 -7.54 0.09 8.14
CA LEU A 61 -7.79 0.95 9.31
C LEU A 61 -8.22 2.36 8.90
N PHE A 62 -7.64 2.91 7.82
CA PHE A 62 -8.05 4.18 7.25
C PHE A 62 -9.51 4.13 6.77
N ALA A 63 -9.87 3.13 5.96
CA ALA A 63 -11.23 2.93 5.48
C ALA A 63 -12.23 2.78 6.64
N LEU A 64 -11.86 2.02 7.68
CA LEU A 64 -12.65 1.87 8.90
C LEU A 64 -12.85 3.21 9.61
N ALA A 65 -11.78 3.99 9.80
CA ALA A 65 -11.83 5.31 10.45
C ALA A 65 -12.74 6.28 9.69
N VAL A 66 -12.63 6.31 8.37
CA VAL A 66 -13.52 7.10 7.50
C VAL A 66 -14.97 6.61 7.63
N GLY A 67 -15.21 5.30 7.66
CA GLY A 67 -16.53 4.73 7.90
C GLY A 67 -17.16 5.18 9.21
N MET A 68 -16.38 5.23 10.29
CA MET A 68 -16.81 5.75 11.59
C MET A 68 -17.15 7.25 11.52
N LEU A 69 -16.34 8.04 10.81
CA LEU A 69 -16.53 9.48 10.63
C LEU A 69 -17.78 9.81 9.82
N LEU A 70 -18.02 9.08 8.73
CA LEU A 70 -19.12 9.31 7.79
C LEU A 70 -20.41 8.59 8.20
N ARG A 71 -20.33 7.66 9.16
CA ARG A 71 -21.43 6.78 9.60
C ARG A 71 -22.10 6.00 8.45
N ARG A 72 -21.36 5.78 7.34
CA ARG A 72 -21.82 5.08 6.13
C ARG A 72 -20.65 4.37 5.44
N SER A 73 -20.85 3.11 5.06
CA SER A 73 -19.80 2.28 4.43
C SER A 73 -19.51 2.68 2.99
N ALA A 74 -20.54 3.02 2.20
CA ALA A 74 -20.38 3.38 0.78
C ALA A 74 -19.37 4.53 0.56
N PRO A 75 -19.52 5.72 1.17
CA PRO A 75 -18.58 6.81 0.93
C PRO A 75 -17.18 6.55 1.53
N ALA A 76 -17.07 5.68 2.53
CA ALA A 76 -15.76 5.29 3.08
C ALA A 76 -14.95 4.43 2.10
N ILE A 77 -15.62 3.47 1.45
CA ILE A 77 -15.03 2.67 0.39
C ILE A 77 -14.66 3.57 -0.78
N THR A 78 -15.59 4.42 -1.24
CA THR A 78 -15.34 5.36 -2.34
C THR A 78 -14.15 6.26 -2.07
N LEU A 79 -14.07 6.87 -0.88
CA LEU A 79 -12.97 7.77 -0.54
C LEU A 79 -11.62 7.03 -0.54
N THR A 80 -11.58 5.84 0.06
CA THR A 80 -10.36 5.01 0.08
C THR A 80 -9.89 4.67 -1.33
N VAL A 81 -10.81 4.26 -2.21
CA VAL A 81 -10.52 3.95 -3.61
C VAL A 81 -10.03 5.19 -4.36
N VAL A 82 -10.67 6.34 -4.15
CA VAL A 82 -10.30 7.62 -4.79
C VAL A 82 -8.95 8.15 -4.33
N LEU A 83 -8.51 7.84 -3.10
CA LEU A 83 -7.17 8.22 -2.65
C LEU A 83 -6.05 7.31 -3.17
N VAL A 84 -6.39 6.16 -3.74
CA VAL A 84 -5.43 5.18 -4.26
C VAL A 84 -5.41 5.16 -5.80
N LEU A 85 -6.56 4.95 -6.45
CA LEU A 85 -6.60 4.67 -7.89
C LEU A 85 -6.34 5.89 -8.78
N PRO A 86 -7.04 7.04 -8.63
CA PRO A 86 -6.79 8.22 -9.46
C PRO A 86 -5.32 8.68 -9.46
N PRO A 87 -4.59 8.76 -8.33
CA PRO A 87 -3.18 9.13 -8.35
C PRO A 87 -2.29 8.13 -9.12
N LEU A 88 -2.63 6.84 -9.11
CA LEU A 88 -1.92 5.83 -9.90
C LEU A 88 -2.15 6.05 -11.41
N ILE A 89 -3.40 6.25 -11.81
CA ILE A 89 -3.77 6.48 -13.21
C ILE A 89 -3.14 7.77 -13.72
N LEU A 90 -3.26 8.86 -12.96
CA LEU A 90 -2.66 10.15 -13.31
C LEU A 90 -1.14 10.06 -13.34
N GLY A 91 -0.52 9.33 -12.40
CA GLY A 91 0.92 9.14 -12.38
C GLY A 91 1.47 8.39 -13.61
N MET A 92 0.67 7.56 -14.26
CA MET A 92 1.06 6.87 -15.50
C MET A 92 1.03 7.79 -16.74
N ILE A 93 0.21 8.85 -16.71
CA ILE A 93 -0.04 9.72 -17.87
C ILE A 93 0.78 11.02 -17.78
N LEU A 94 1.07 11.48 -16.56
CA LEU A 94 1.76 12.74 -16.33
C LEU A 94 3.26 12.66 -16.64
N PRO A 95 3.83 13.64 -17.36
CA PRO A 95 5.25 13.67 -17.63
C PRO A 95 6.07 14.23 -16.45
N GLY A 96 7.38 14.00 -16.47
CA GLY A 96 8.34 14.63 -15.58
C GLY A 96 8.27 14.14 -14.14
N THR A 97 8.36 15.06 -13.17
CA THR A 97 8.46 14.73 -11.74
C THR A 97 7.11 14.68 -11.01
N THR A 98 6.02 15.06 -11.67
CA THR A 98 4.66 15.08 -11.09
C THR A 98 4.20 13.71 -10.57
N PRO A 99 4.44 12.59 -11.27
CA PRO A 99 4.07 11.26 -10.77
C PRO A 99 4.71 10.93 -9.44
N ARG A 100 5.99 11.30 -9.25
CA ARG A 100 6.71 11.11 -7.99
C ARG A 100 6.05 11.87 -6.85
N TRP A 101 5.64 13.11 -7.07
CA TRP A 101 5.00 13.93 -6.03
C TRP A 101 3.65 13.34 -5.59
N LEU A 102 2.85 12.81 -6.53
CA LEU A 102 1.61 12.09 -6.21
C LEU A 102 1.87 10.90 -5.27
N MET A 103 2.98 10.18 -5.46
CA MET A 103 3.32 9.06 -4.58
C MET A 103 3.77 9.52 -3.18
N TYR A 104 4.28 10.73 -3.01
CA TYR A 104 4.61 11.27 -1.69
C TYR A 104 3.41 11.88 -0.94
N THR A 105 2.29 12.12 -1.62
CA THR A 105 1.17 12.87 -1.04
C THR A 105 -0.12 12.07 -0.96
N THR A 106 -0.22 10.90 -1.59
CA THR A 106 -1.45 10.11 -1.65
C THR A 106 -1.26 8.70 -1.13
N LEU A 107 -2.36 8.01 -0.81
CA LEU A 107 -2.31 6.60 -0.38
C LEU A 107 -1.71 5.69 -1.45
N ALA A 108 -1.73 6.11 -2.73
CA ALA A 108 -1.08 5.40 -3.84
C ALA A 108 0.42 5.17 -3.61
N GLY A 109 1.09 6.05 -2.87
CA GLY A 109 2.50 5.90 -2.50
C GLY A 109 2.81 4.60 -1.79
N GLY A 110 1.83 4.04 -1.06
CA GLY A 110 1.94 2.74 -0.40
C GLY A 110 2.28 1.59 -1.35
N MET A 111 1.96 1.69 -2.65
CA MET A 111 2.34 0.68 -3.65
C MET A 111 3.86 0.48 -3.75
N ALA A 112 4.67 1.45 -3.34
CA ALA A 112 6.12 1.34 -3.27
C ALA A 112 6.60 0.27 -2.27
N THR A 113 5.79 -0.07 -1.26
CA THR A 113 6.14 -1.10 -0.26
C THR A 113 6.22 -2.50 -0.85
N GLN A 114 5.53 -2.74 -1.97
CA GLN A 114 5.48 -4.04 -2.63
C GLN A 114 6.76 -4.37 -3.39
N ARG A 115 7.69 -3.42 -3.47
CA ARG A 115 8.90 -3.55 -4.29
C ARG A 115 10.09 -4.03 -3.46
N ALA A 116 10.69 -5.12 -3.94
CA ALA A 116 12.01 -5.57 -3.49
C ALA A 116 13.15 -4.83 -4.22
N LYS A 117 12.91 -4.32 -5.43
CA LYS A 117 13.89 -3.56 -6.20
C LYS A 117 14.03 -2.11 -5.71
N PRO A 118 15.21 -1.48 -5.87
CA PRO A 118 15.41 -0.09 -5.50
C PRO A 118 14.52 0.84 -6.34
N PRO A 119 14.22 2.05 -5.82
CA PRO A 119 13.47 3.05 -6.56
C PRO A 119 14.15 3.42 -7.87
N THR A 120 13.37 3.64 -8.92
CA THR A 120 13.85 4.05 -10.24
C THR A 120 12.86 4.99 -10.92
N VAL A 121 13.34 5.83 -11.82
CA VAL A 121 12.52 6.72 -12.67
C VAL A 121 12.33 6.18 -14.08
N THR A 122 12.97 5.06 -14.41
CA THR A 122 12.98 4.49 -15.76
C THR A 122 11.78 3.59 -16.04
N LEU A 123 10.98 3.31 -15.01
CA LEU A 123 9.80 2.46 -15.08
C LEU A 123 8.56 3.34 -15.23
N ALA A 124 7.58 2.84 -15.98
CA ALA A 124 6.31 3.54 -16.18
C ALA A 124 5.53 3.63 -14.86
N GLU A 125 5.67 2.63 -14.00
CA GLU A 125 5.00 2.56 -12.70
C GLU A 125 5.40 3.73 -11.78
N PRO A 126 4.50 4.66 -11.44
CA PRO A 126 4.86 5.84 -10.67
C PRO A 126 5.32 5.51 -9.25
N TRP A 127 4.79 4.44 -8.64
CA TRP A 127 5.21 3.97 -7.31
C TRP A 127 6.63 3.39 -7.29
N SER A 128 7.24 3.14 -8.45
CA SER A 128 8.65 2.77 -8.53
C SER A 128 9.59 3.94 -8.26
N MET A 129 9.08 5.19 -8.32
CA MET A 129 9.88 6.42 -8.22
C MET A 129 10.22 6.86 -6.80
N ILE A 130 9.65 6.20 -5.79
CA ILE A 130 9.85 6.52 -4.36
C ILE A 130 10.32 5.30 -3.57
N GLY A 131 10.93 5.56 -2.41
CA GLY A 131 11.36 4.52 -1.48
C GLY A 131 10.20 3.83 -0.77
N PRO A 132 10.34 2.55 -0.38
CA PRO A 132 9.32 1.81 0.36
C PRO A 132 9.00 2.45 1.72
N TRP A 133 10.01 3.03 2.38
CA TRP A 133 9.85 3.74 3.66
C TRP A 133 9.08 5.05 3.53
N ALA A 134 9.26 5.77 2.41
CA ALA A 134 8.45 6.93 2.12
C ALA A 134 6.99 6.54 1.90
N GLY A 135 6.74 5.52 1.07
CA GLY A 135 5.40 5.02 0.80
C GLY A 135 4.64 4.62 2.05
N ILE A 136 5.26 3.84 2.95
CA ILE A 136 4.60 3.45 4.21
C ILE A 136 4.43 4.65 5.17
N GLY A 137 5.35 5.61 5.17
CA GLY A 137 5.26 6.83 5.97
C GLY A 137 4.00 7.63 5.62
N VAL A 138 3.75 7.84 4.32
CA VAL A 138 2.55 8.55 3.83
C VAL A 138 1.28 7.86 4.31
N VAL A 139 1.18 6.54 4.09
CA VAL A 139 -0.01 5.77 4.48
C VAL A 139 -0.22 5.79 6.00
N THR A 140 0.86 5.72 6.78
CA THR A 140 0.80 5.79 8.24
C THR A 140 0.25 7.13 8.70
N VAL A 141 0.68 8.25 8.11
CA VAL A 141 0.17 9.60 8.41
C VAL A 141 -1.33 9.69 8.13
N TYR A 142 -1.78 9.20 6.96
CA TYR A 142 -3.21 9.18 6.61
C TYR A 142 -4.03 8.36 7.61
N ALA A 143 -3.59 7.14 7.92
CA ALA A 143 -4.29 6.26 8.86
C ALA A 143 -4.34 6.87 10.27
N ALA A 144 -3.22 7.40 10.77
CA ALA A 144 -3.15 8.03 12.07
C ALA A 144 -4.05 9.26 12.17
N ALA A 145 -4.05 10.13 11.16
CA ALA A 145 -4.90 11.30 11.10
C ALA A 145 -6.39 10.93 11.10
N ALA A 146 -6.80 9.96 10.28
CA ALA A 146 -8.19 9.51 10.21
C ALA A 146 -8.65 8.88 11.53
N LEU A 147 -7.82 8.03 12.14
CA LEU A 147 -8.11 7.41 13.43
C LEU A 147 -8.20 8.45 14.56
N ALA A 148 -7.29 9.43 14.59
CA ALA A 148 -7.32 10.51 15.57
C ALA A 148 -8.60 11.36 15.44
N LEU A 149 -8.99 11.72 14.21
CA LEU A 149 -10.25 12.44 13.95
C LEU A 149 -11.46 11.62 14.38
N ALA A 150 -11.51 10.32 14.05
CA ALA A 150 -12.62 9.45 14.43
C ALA A 150 -12.75 9.36 15.95
N TRP A 151 -11.63 9.14 16.65
CA TRP A 151 -11.58 9.07 18.11
C TRP A 151 -12.04 10.37 18.78
N TRP A 152 -11.55 11.52 18.28
CA TRP A 152 -11.96 12.83 18.79
C TRP A 152 -13.46 13.09 18.61
N ARG A 153 -14.02 12.71 17.45
CA ARG A 153 -15.46 12.85 17.19
C ARG A 153 -16.31 11.95 18.09
N LEU A 154 -15.88 10.71 18.32
CA LEU A 154 -16.53 9.78 19.25
C LEU A 154 -16.58 10.38 20.66
N ARG A 155 -15.44 10.84 21.18
CA ARG A 155 -15.36 11.45 22.52
C ARG A 155 -16.24 12.69 22.68
N ARG A 156 -16.40 13.50 21.64
CA ARG A 156 -17.27 14.68 21.66
C ARG A 156 -18.75 14.36 21.54
N THR A 157 -19.10 13.16 21.08
CA THR A 157 -20.50 12.74 20.97
C THR A 157 -20.97 12.02 22.23
N ASP A 158 -20.04 11.43 22.98
CA ASP A 158 -20.31 10.70 24.22
C ASP A 158 -20.33 11.60 25.48
N ALA A 159 -19.97 12.87 25.35
CA ALA A 159 -20.00 13.89 26.42
C ALA A 159 -21.15 14.89 26.17
#